data_AF-A0A949F0Y1-F1
#
_entry.id   AF-A0A949F0Y1-F1
#
_cell.length_a   1.000
_cell.length_b   1.000
_cell.length_c   1.000
_cell.angle_alpha   90.00
_cell.angle_beta   90.00
_cell.angle_gamma   90.00
#
_symmetry.space_group_name_H-M   'P 1'
#
loop_
_entity.id
_entity.type
_entity.pdbx_description
1 polymer ?
#
loop_
_entity_poly.entity_id
_entity_poly.type
_entity_poly.pdbx_seq_one_letter_code
_entity_poly.pdbx_strand_id
1 'polypeptide(L)' 'MKLSIIIPVFNEEKTIKKVLESVLKQDIGNWEKEIIVIDDHSNDDTAEILKQFLDRIKIFQHG' A
#
# COMPACT_ATOMS: atom_id res chain seq x y z
N MET A 1 12.87 -10.77 12.31
CA MET A 1 13.30 -9.64 11.43
C MET A 1 12.09 -9.13 10.69
N LYS A 2 12.12 -7.88 10.23
CA LYS A 2 10.97 -7.22 9.61
C LYS A 2 11.39 -6.64 8.25
N LEU A 3 10.58 -6.88 7.23
CA LEU A 3 10.69 -6.23 5.92
C LEU A 3 9.66 -5.11 5.85
N SER A 4 10.11 -3.86 5.86
CA SER A 4 9.26 -2.70 5.63
C SER A 4 9.27 -2.33 4.16
N ILE A 5 8.09 -2.29 3.55
CA ILE A 5 7.86 -2.00 2.14
C ILE A 5 7.14 -0.65 2.07
N ILE A 6 7.81 0.34 1.49
CA ILE A 6 7.28 1.68 1.32
C ILE A 6 6.80 1.83 -0.12
N ILE A 7 5.55 2.23 -0.31
CA ILE A 7 4.89 2.36 -1.61
C ILE A 7 4.39 3.80 -1.76
N PRO A 8 5.15 4.70 -2.40
CA PRO A 8 4.63 6.01 -2.78
C PRO A 8 3.58 5.84 -3.89
N VAL A 9 2.50 6.61 -3.83
CA VAL A 9 1.42 6.58 -4.82
C VAL A 9 0.93 7.99 -5.14
N PHE A 10 0.58 8.20 -6.41
CA PHE A 10 -0.12 9.38 -6.90
C PHE A 10 -0.93 8.99 -8.14
N ASN A 11 -2.26 9.08 -8.06
CA ASN A 11 -3.17 8.75 -9.14
C ASN A 11 -2.97 7.34 -9.76
N GLU A 12 -2.96 6.33 -8.89
CA GLU A 12 -2.72 4.92 -9.21
C GLU A 12 -3.98 4.04 -9.15
N GLU A 13 -5.18 4.60 -9.37
CA GLU A 13 -6.46 3.87 -9.27
C GLU A 13 -6.48 2.54 -10.09
N LYS A 14 -5.72 2.51 -11.19
CA LYS A 14 -5.67 1.37 -12.12
C LYS A 14 -4.72 0.27 -11.69
N THR A 15 -3.75 0.56 -10.81
CA THR A 15 -2.65 -0.37 -10.51
C THR A 15 -2.54 -0.70 -9.02
N ILE A 16 -2.91 0.23 -8.13
CA ILE A 16 -2.58 0.14 -6.70
C ILE A 16 -3.15 -1.13 -6.05
N LYS A 17 -4.39 -1.52 -6.41
CA LYS A 17 -5.00 -2.76 -5.94
C LYS A 17 -4.15 -3.99 -6.28
N LYS A 18 -3.70 -4.10 -7.53
CA LYS A 18 -2.90 -5.23 -8.01
C LYS A 18 -1.54 -5.26 -7.33
N VAL A 19 -0.92 -4.10 -7.12
CA VAL A 19 0.36 -3.97 -6.40
C VAL A 19 0.21 -4.46 -4.96
N LEU A 20 -0.78 -3.95 -4.22
CA LEU A 20 -1.04 -4.35 -2.84
C LEU A 20 -1.34 -5.84 -2.71
N GLU A 21 -2.21 -6.38 -3.57
CA GLU A 21 -2.51 -7.82 -3.58
C GLU A 21 -1.26 -8.67 -3.86
N SER A 22 -0.39 -8.22 -4.79
CA SER A 22 0.85 -8.92 -5.11
C SER A 22 1.81 -8.93 -3.92
N VAL A 23 2.03 -7.78 -3.30
CA VAL A 23 2.94 -7.62 -2.14
C VAL A 23 2.44 -8.41 -0.94
N LEU A 24 1.13 -8.35 -0.65
CA LEU A 24 0.50 -9.09 0.45
C LEU A 24 0.64 -10.61 0.26
N LYS A 25 0.63 -11.11 -0.98
CA LYS A 25 0.75 -12.55 -1.28
C LYS A 25 2.18 -13.10 -1.29
N GLN A 26 3.22 -12.27 -1.35
CA GLN A 26 4.60 -12.77 -1.41
C GLN A 26 4.99 -13.58 -0.16
N ASP A 27 5.57 -14.76 -0.33
CA ASP A 27 6.18 -15.45 0.81
C ASP A 27 7.53 -14.80 1.14
N ILE A 28 7.70 -14.37 2.39
CA ILE A 28 8.98 -13.82 2.89
C ILE A 28 9.55 -14.65 4.05
N GLY A 29 9.10 -15.91 4.16
CA GLY A 29 9.52 -16.84 5.20
C GLY A 29 9.11 -16.38 6.59
N ASN A 30 10.05 -16.39 7.53
CA ASN A 30 9.83 -16.05 8.93
C ASN A 30 9.92 -14.53 9.22
N TRP A 31 9.97 -13.68 8.20
CA TRP A 31 10.03 -12.24 8.38
C TRP A 31 8.62 -11.67 8.47
N GLU A 32 8.45 -10.63 9.27
CA GLU A 32 7.20 -9.88 9.34
C GLU A 32 7.16 -8.83 8.21
N LYS A 33 6.03 -8.72 7.51
CA LYS A 33 5.80 -7.62 6.55
C LYS A 33 5.20 -6.41 7.25
N GLU A 34 5.75 -5.25 6.94
CA GLU A 34 5.07 -3.97 7.14
C GLU A 34 4.96 -3.26 5.82
N ILE A 35 3.75 -2.85 5.47
CA ILE A 35 3.48 -2.13 4.22
C ILE A 35 3.02 -0.73 4.61
N ILE A 36 3.75 0.26 4.10
CA ILE A 36 3.50 1.68 4.32
C ILE A 36 3.23 2.31 2.98
N VAL A 37 2.03 2.83 2.79
CA VAL A 37 1.66 3.59 1.60
C VAL A 37 1.76 5.08 1.91
N ILE A 38 2.40 5.83 1.03
CA ILE A 38 2.50 7.29 1.09
C ILE A 38 1.74 7.84 -0.11
N ASP A 39 0.55 8.39 0.12
CA ASP A 39 -0.30 9.00 -0.91
C ASP A 39 0.00 10.50 -1.03
N ASP A 40 0.48 10.92 -2.20
CA ASP A 40 0.86 12.30 -2.50
C ASP A 40 -0.33 13.12 -3.02
N HIS A 41 -1.43 13.13 -2.25
CA HIS A 41 -2.70 13.79 -2.61
C HIS A 41 -3.29 13.35 -3.95
N SER A 42 -3.48 12.04 -4.14
CA SER A 42 -4.21 11.55 -5.30
C SER A 42 -5.61 12.19 -5.39
N ASN A 43 -6.02 12.55 -6.61
CA ASN A 43 -7.31 13.15 -6.91
C ASN A 43 -8.24 12.25 -7.73
N ASP A 44 -7.86 10.97 -7.86
CA ASP A 44 -8.63 9.89 -8.46
C ASP A 44 -9.10 8.88 -7.37
N ASP A 45 -9.58 7.71 -7.78
CA ASP A 45 -10.10 6.71 -6.83
C ASP A 45 -9.01 5.98 -6.01
N THR A 46 -7.72 6.37 -6.11
CA THR A 46 -6.61 5.75 -5.37
C THR A 46 -6.88 5.68 -3.87
N ALA A 47 -7.29 6.80 -3.24
CA ALA A 47 -7.54 6.85 -1.81
C ALA A 47 -8.68 5.92 -1.37
N GLU A 48 -9.75 5.83 -2.18
CA GLU A 48 -10.88 4.92 -1.91
C GLU A 48 -10.47 3.45 -2.04
N ILE A 49 -9.58 3.13 -2.99
CA ILE A 49 -9.03 1.78 -3.11
C ILE A 49 -8.14 1.44 -1.91
N LEU A 50 -7.27 2.36 -1.47
CA LEU A 50 -6.41 2.15 -0.31
C LEU A 50 -7.21 1.87 0.97
N LYS A 51 -8.36 2.53 1.16
CA LYS A 51 -9.26 2.29 2.31
C LYS A 51 -9.73 0.84 2.44
N GLN A 52 -9.78 0.08 1.35
CA GLN A 52 -10.15 -1.34 1.36
C GLN A 52 -9.10 -2.24 2.02
N PHE A 53 -7.90 -1.72 2.32
CA PHE A 53 -6.76 -2.47 2.88
C PHE A 53 -6.34 -1.98 4.27
N LEU A 54 -7.13 -1.12 4.95
CA LEU A 54 -6.78 -0.52 6.25
C LEU A 54 -6.44 -1.54 7.36
N ASP A 55 -6.95 -2.77 7.25
CA ASP A 55 -6.63 -3.88 8.17
C ASP A 55 -5.21 -4.44 7.97
N ARG A 56 -4.54 -4.10 6.86
CA ARG A 56 -3.29 -4.74 6.41
C ARG A 56 -2.14 -3.77 6.12
N ILE A 57 -2.44 -2.49 5.86
CA ILE A 57 -1.44 -1.48 5.49
C ILE A 57 -1.55 -0.24 6.36
N LYS A 58 -0.46 0.50 6.48
CA LYS A 58 -0.45 1.87 7.04
C LYS A 58 -0.48 2.86 5.91
N ILE A 59 -1.35 3.86 5.96
CA ILE A 59 -1.46 4.91 4.94
C ILE A 59 -1.08 6.25 5.58
N PHE A 60 -0.19 6.98 4.92
CA PHE A 60 0.13 8.37 5.21
C PHE A 60 -0.25 9.20 3.98
N GLN A 61 -1.03 10.27 4.17
CA GLN A 61 -1.19 11.28 3.15
C GLN A 61 -0.19 12.40 3.40
N HIS A 62 0.55 12.78 2.37
CA HIS A 62 1.27 14.04 2.40
C HIS A 62 0.25 15.18 2.33
N GLY A 63 0.56 16.32 2.95
CA GLY A 63 -0.35 17.44 3.25
C GLY A 63 0.14 18.71 2.60
#